data_AF-A0A959B8F8-F1
#
_entry.id   AF-A0A959B8F8-F1
#
_cell.length_a   1.000
_cell.length_b   1.000
_cell.length_c   1.000
_cell.angle_alpha   90.00
_cell.angle_beta   90.00
_cell.angle_gamma   90.00
#
_symmetry.space_group_name_H-M   'P 1'
#
loop_
_entity.id
_entity.type
_entity.pdbx_description
1 polymer ?
#
loop_
_entity_poly.entity_id
_entity_poly.type
_entity_poly.pdbx_seq_one_letter_code
_entity_poly.pdbx_strand_id
1 'polypeptide(L)' 'GRVQGAGTTLEPQEYSFIDEKPLRGLNYYRLRQVDFDGAVEYHKVISVEYKGKSSAIGVSAFPNPANEML' A
#
# COMPACT_ATOMS: atom_id res chain seq x y z
N GLY A 1 4.97 -8.15 6.05
CA GLY A 1 6.07 -7.85 6.99
C GLY A 1 5.58 -8.00 8.42
N ARG A 2 6.26 -7.38 9.40
CA ARG A 2 5.88 -7.39 10.82
C ARG A 2 6.10 -6.00 11.42
N VAL A 3 5.27 -5.63 12.37
CA VAL A 3 5.40 -4.40 13.19
C VAL A 3 5.37 -4.83 14.65
N GLN A 4 6.19 -4.22 15.49
CA GLN A 4 6.21 -4.53 16.92
C GLN A 4 4.93 -4.02 17.58
N GLY A 5 4.21 -4.91 18.27
CA GLY A 5 3.05 -4.53 19.08
C GLY A 5 3.45 -3.74 20.31
N ALA A 6 2.53 -2.94 20.86
CA ALA A 6 2.76 -2.12 22.04
C ALA A 6 2.64 -2.89 23.37
N GLY A 7 2.34 -4.19 23.31
CA GLY A 7 2.00 -4.99 24.49
C GLY A 7 0.62 -4.64 25.04
N THR A 8 0.44 -4.80 26.35
CA THR A 8 -0.82 -4.44 27.03
C THR A 8 -0.90 -2.93 27.20
N THR A 9 -1.92 -2.32 26.60
CA THR A 9 -2.19 -0.88 26.72
C THR A 9 -3.69 -0.64 26.84
N LEU A 10 -4.05 0.41 27.58
CA LEU A 10 -5.42 0.91 27.69
C LEU A 10 -5.72 1.98 26.63
N GLU A 11 -4.67 2.52 25.99
CA GLU A 11 -4.76 3.58 24.98
C GLU A 11 -4.79 2.99 23.57
N PRO A 12 -5.61 3.52 22.65
CA PRO A 12 -5.62 3.10 21.24
C PRO A 12 -4.22 3.19 20.61
N GLN A 13 -3.85 2.16 19.84
CA GLN A 13 -2.58 2.13 19.11
C GLN A 13 -2.83 2.15 17.61
N GLU A 14 -2.02 2.93 16.90
CA GLU A 14 -2.04 2.99 15.44
C GLU A 14 -0.81 2.29 14.87
N TYR A 15 -1.04 1.37 13.94
CA TYR A 15 0.01 0.64 13.26
C TYR A 15 -0.08 0.88 11.76
N SER A 16 1.07 1.04 11.11
CA SER A 16 1.16 1.12 9.66
C SER A 16 2.20 0.14 9.13
N PHE A 17 1.91 -0.43 7.96
CA PHE A 17 2.81 -1.31 7.23
C PHE A 17 2.68 -1.05 5.74
N ILE A 18 3.83 -0.95 5.06
CA ILE A 18 3.89 -0.75 3.61
C ILE A 18 4.31 -2.07 2.96
N ASP A 19 3.49 -2.56 2.02
CA ASP A 19 3.94 -3.55 1.06
C ASP A 19 4.63 -2.83 -0.11
N GLU A 20 5.94 -2.98 -0.21
CA GLU A 20 6.74 -2.34 -1.27
C GLU A 20 6.63 -3.04 -2.64
N LYS A 21 6.14 -4.29 -2.65
CA LYS A 21 6.09 -5.12 -3.85
C LYS A 21 4.72 -5.82 -4.00
N PRO A 22 3.60 -5.07 -4.00
CA PRO A 22 2.29 -5.66 -4.21
C PRO A 22 2.18 -6.24 -5.62
N LEU A 23 1.45 -7.35 -5.76
CA LEU A 23 1.22 -7.97 -7.05
C LEU A 23 0.22 -7.15 -7.86
N ARG A 24 0.35 -7.12 -9.18
CA ARG A 24 -0.66 -6.47 -10.04
C ARG A 24 -1.98 -7.24 -9.95
N GLY A 25 -3.08 -6.51 -9.82
CA GLY A 25 -4.43 -7.06 -9.66
C GLY A 25 -4.92 -6.99 -8.21
N LEU A 26 -5.82 -7.90 -7.84
CA LEU A 26 -6.45 -7.93 -6.53
C LEU A 26 -5.53 -8.60 -5.50
N ASN A 27 -5.13 -7.85 -4.48
CA ASN A 27 -4.34 -8.34 -3.36
C ASN A 27 -5.21 -8.46 -2.12
N TYR A 28 -4.95 -9.44 -1.28
CA TYR A 28 -5.67 -9.67 -0.02
C TYR A 28 -4.71 -9.54 1.15
N TYR A 29 -5.10 -8.74 2.14
CA TYR A 29 -4.32 -8.49 3.34
C TYR A 29 -5.16 -8.80 4.57
N ARG A 30 -4.50 -9.26 5.63
CA ARG A 30 -5.11 -9.47 6.95
C ARG A 30 -4.09 -9.18 8.03
N LEU A 31 -4.57 -8.70 9.18
CA LEU A 31 -3.75 -8.59 10.38
C LEU A 31 -3.73 -9.95 11.09
N ARG A 32 -2.53 -10.36 11.50
CA ARG A 32 -2.28 -11.52 12.36
C ARG A 32 -1.56 -11.02 13.61
N GLN A 33 -2.25 -11.01 14.75
CA GLN A 33 -1.66 -10.72 16.05
C GLN A 33 -1.08 -12.01 16.65
N VAL A 34 0.04 -11.89 17.34
CA VAL A 34 0.65 -12.98 18.10
C VAL A 34 0.91 -12.45 19.50
N ASP A 35 0.33 -13.09 20.51
CA ASP A 35 0.53 -12.74 21.90
C ASP A 35 1.83 -13.37 22.44
N PHE A 36 2.25 -12.97 23.64
CA PHE A 36 3.53 -13.41 24.23
C PHE A 36 3.58 -14.92 24.54
N ASP A 37 2.42 -15.55 24.74
CA ASP A 37 2.28 -17.00 24.93
C ASP A 37 2.20 -17.78 23.61
N GLY A 38 2.25 -17.08 22.46
CA GLY A 38 2.15 -17.66 21.13
C GLY A 38 0.71 -17.82 20.62
N ALA A 39 -0.31 -17.37 21.36
CA ALA A 39 -1.68 -17.32 20.87
C ALA A 39 -1.77 -16.43 19.62
N VAL A 40 -2.66 -16.79 18.70
CA VAL A 40 -2.78 -16.12 17.39
C VAL A 40 -4.21 -15.68 17.17
N GLU A 41 -4.37 -14.39 16.89
CA GLU A 41 -5.65 -13.82 16.45
C GLU A 41 -5.53 -13.33 15.00
N TYR A 42 -6.58 -13.56 14.22
CA TYR A 42 -6.71 -13.05 12.86
C TYR A 42 -7.88 -12.07 12.79
N HIS A 43 -7.62 -10.92 12.19
CA HIS A 43 -8.66 -9.93 11.93
C HIS A 43 -9.19 -10.05 10.50
N LYS A 44 -10.20 -9.23 10.19
CA LYS A 44 -10.87 -9.19 8.89
C LYS A 44 -9.86 -9.09 7.74
N VAL A 45 -10.16 -9.83 6.68
CA VAL A 45 -9.44 -9.72 5.40
C VAL A 45 -9.94 -8.49 4.67
N ILE A 46 -9.03 -7.72 4.09
CA ILE A 46 -9.32 -6.62 3.19
C ILE A 46 -8.69 -6.90 1.82
N SER A 47 -9.33 -6.40 0.76
CA SER A 47 -8.82 -6.50 -0.60
C SER A 47 -8.45 -5.13 -1.16
N VAL A 48 -7.31 -5.06 -1.85
CA VAL A 48 -6.84 -3.84 -2.53
C VAL A 48 -6.45 -4.19 -3.96
N GLU A 49 -7.04 -3.49 -4.93
CA GLU A 49 -6.63 -3.61 -6.32
C GLU A 49 -5.41 -2.73 -6.60
N TYR A 50 -4.28 -3.35 -6.97
CA TYR A 50 -3.06 -2.66 -7.34
C TYR A 50 -2.85 -2.75 -8.85
N LYS A 51 -2.88 -1.61 -9.55
CA LYS A 51 -2.75 -1.59 -11.02
C LYS A 51 -1.31 -1.67 -11.53
N GLY A 52 -0.32 -1.72 -10.64
CA GLY A 52 1.09 -1.59 -10.99
C GLY A 52 1.54 -0.13 -11.10
N LYS A 53 2.85 0.11 -11.11
CA LYS A 53 3.39 1.40 -11.57
C LYS A 53 3.14 1.46 -13.08
N SER A 54 2.27 2.37 -13.52
CA SER A 54 2.26 2.79 -14.92
C SER A 54 3.62 3.40 -15.19
N SER A 55 4.46 2.77 -16.03
CA SER A 55 5.54 3.50 -16.69
C SER A 55 4.88 4.70 -17.32
N ALA A 56 5.16 5.90 -16.82
CA ALA A 56 4.78 7.10 -17.52
C ALA A 56 5.38 6.98 -18.92
N ILE A 57 4.57 6.66 -19.93
CA ILE A 57 4.87 7.09 -21.27
C ILE A 57 4.90 8.60 -21.13
N GLY A 58 6.10 9.18 -21.22
CA GLY A 58 6.29 10.62 -21.16
C GLY A 58 5.50 11.25 -22.30
N VAL A 59 4.26 11.65 -22.02
CA VAL A 59 3.52 12.57 -22.87
C VAL A 59 3.88 13.96 -22.38
N SER A 60 5.03 14.44 -22.84
CA SER A 60 5.31 15.86 -22.86
C SER A 60 4.78 16.43 -24.17
N ALA A 61 3.65 17.11 -24.10
CA ALA A 61 3.24 18.06 -25.12
C ALA A 61 2.70 19.26 -24.38
N PHE A 62 3.43 20.39 -24.33
CA PHE A 62 2.96 21.79 -24.28
C PHE A 62 4.16 22.76 -24.12
N PRO A 63 4.12 23.99 -24.68
CA PRO A 63 3.08 24.55 -25.54
C PRO A 63 3.46 24.53 -27.04
N ASN A 64 2.42 24.62 -27.85
CA ASN A 64 2.41 24.87 -29.29
C ASN A 64 2.50 26.37 -29.58
N PRO A 65 3.53 26.85 -30.30
CA PRO A 65 3.45 28.08 -31.08
C PRO A 65 3.24 27.73 -32.56
N ALA A 66 2.06 28.07 -33.07
CA ALA A 66 1.90 28.28 -34.50
C ALA A 66 2.65 29.56 -34.87
N ASN A 67 3.73 29.43 -35.64
CA ASN A 67 4.21 30.55 -36.43
C ASN A 67 4.68 29.99 -37.78
N GLU A 68 3.78 30.05 -38.76
CA GLU A 68 4.14 29.92 -40.17
C GLU A 68 5.06 31.10 -40.52
N MET A 69 6.32 30.81 -40.86
CA MET A 69 7.17 31.76 -41.56
C MET A 69 7.33 31.29 -43.01
N LEU A 70 6.62 31.97 -43.90
CA LEU A 70 7.06 32.24 -45.27
C LEU A 70 7.16 33.76 -45.43
#